data_AF-A0A2P4YAC1-F1
#
_entry.id   AF-A0A2P4YAC1-F1
#
_cell.length_a   1.000
_cell.length_b   1.000
_cell.length_c   1.000
_cell.angle_alpha   90.00
_cell.angle_beta   90.00
_cell.angle_gamma   90.00
#
_symmetry.space_group_name_H-M   'P 1'
#
loop_
_entity.id
_entity.type
_entity.pdbx_description
1 polymer ?
#
loop_
_entity_poly.entity_id
_entity_poly.type
_entity_poly.pdbx_seq_one_letter_code
_entity_poly.pdbx_strand_id
1 'polypeptide(L)'
;METEWHTLGKVQYQKWAIYGMTWASEGVTDLRDFVAACAPFGGPVALLRDPKKLVKVTSETPLARQLALFNACGQKLGVVDWTPFEDKRETLVGMTWTDELRLLCVFASGSCVAFSMTGDEETRFALLPPGS
;
A
#
# COMPACT_ATOMS: atom_id res chain seq x y z
N MET A 1 -26.03 15.18 -0.85
CA MET A 1 -24.86 15.95 -1.32
C MET A 1 -24.89 17.26 -0.55
N GLU A 2 -24.17 17.35 0.55
CA GLU A 2 -24.20 18.51 1.43
C GLU A 2 -23.28 19.61 0.87
N THR A 3 -23.89 20.71 0.46
CA THR A 3 -23.23 21.95 0.04
C THR A 3 -22.92 22.79 1.27
N GLU A 4 -21.94 22.37 2.06
CA GLU A 4 -21.48 23.16 3.22
C GLU A 4 -20.37 24.12 2.78
N TRP A 5 -20.63 25.42 2.92
CA TRP A 5 -19.65 26.48 2.70
C TRP A 5 -18.87 26.70 3.99
N HIS A 6 -17.54 26.75 3.90
CA HIS A 6 -16.65 26.97 5.02
C HIS A 6 -15.91 28.29 4.90
N THR A 7 -15.69 28.96 6.03
CA THR A 7 -14.97 30.23 6.08
C THR A 7 -13.47 30.00 6.24
N LEU A 8 -12.66 30.59 5.35
CA LEU A 8 -11.21 30.67 5.48
C LEU A 8 -10.78 32.14 5.52
N GLY A 9 -10.66 32.69 6.73
CA GLY A 9 -10.37 34.11 6.92
C GLY A 9 -11.50 34.99 6.36
N LYS A 10 -11.23 35.73 5.28
CA LYS A 10 -12.21 36.63 4.63
C LYS A 10 -12.89 36.01 3.39
N VAL A 11 -12.54 34.78 3.01
CA VAL A 11 -13.12 34.12 1.83
C VAL A 11 -13.94 32.90 2.25
N GLN A 12 -14.93 32.56 1.43
CA GLN A 12 -15.72 31.34 1.57
C GLN A 12 -15.21 30.32 0.54
N TYR A 13 -15.12 29.05 0.93
CA TYR A 13 -14.82 27.97 0.02
C TYR A 13 -15.80 26.82 0.24
N GLN A 14 -16.00 26.02 -0.80
CA GLN A 14 -16.75 24.79 -0.74
C GLN A 14 -15.83 23.64 -1.10
N LYS A 15 -15.89 22.55 -0.35
CA LYS A 15 -15.17 21.33 -0.67
C LYS A 15 -16.13 20.35 -1.34
N TRP A 16 -15.78 19.87 -2.52
CA TRP A 16 -16.51 18.79 -3.18
C TRP A 16 -15.74 17.48 -3.01
N ALA A 17 -16.42 16.46 -2.48
CA ALA A 17 -15.91 15.10 -2.53
C ALA A 17 -16.06 14.58 -3.96
N ILE A 18 -14.94 14.34 -4.64
CA ILE A 18 -14.92 13.83 -6.03
C ILE A 18 -15.21 12.32 -6.04
N TYR A 19 -14.69 11.60 -5.05
CA TYR A 19 -14.93 10.18 -4.83
C TYR A 19 -14.78 9.84 -3.34
N GLY A 20 -15.48 8.80 -2.90
CA GLY A 20 -15.26 8.18 -1.59
C GLY A 20 -14.27 7.04 -1.71
N MET A 21 -13.30 6.98 -0.80
CA MET A 21 -12.35 5.85 -0.74
C MET A 21 -13.06 4.60 -0.20
N THR A 22 -12.95 3.46 -0.88
CA THR A 22 -13.52 2.18 -0.44
C THR A 22 -12.54 1.38 0.43
N TRP A 23 -11.63 2.07 1.12
CA TRP A 23 -10.55 1.46 1.90
C TRP A 23 -11.04 0.76 3.17
N ALA A 24 -12.06 1.31 3.82
CA ALA A 24 -12.63 0.70 5.02
C ALA A 24 -13.20 -0.70 4.76
N SER A 25 -13.84 -0.91 3.60
CA SER A 25 -14.33 -2.24 3.20
C SER A 25 -13.22 -3.24 2.87
N GLU A 26 -11.99 -2.76 2.67
CA GLU A 26 -10.79 -3.56 2.44
C GLU A 26 -9.93 -3.71 3.71
N GLY A 27 -10.49 -3.38 4.88
CA GLY A 27 -9.80 -3.47 6.17
C GLY A 27 -8.77 -2.38 6.44
N VAL A 28 -8.73 -1.33 5.61
CA VAL A 28 -7.86 -0.16 5.77
C VAL A 28 -8.66 0.94 6.46
N THR A 29 -8.64 0.94 7.80
CA THR A 29 -9.37 1.90 8.63
C THR A 29 -8.51 3.09 9.06
N ASP A 30 -7.21 2.86 9.28
CA ASP A 30 -6.24 3.90 9.61
C ASP A 30 -4.95 3.68 8.82
N LEU A 31 -4.62 4.64 7.94
CA LEU A 31 -3.41 4.59 7.12
C LEU A 31 -2.12 4.54 7.96
N ARG A 32 -2.17 5.03 9.21
CA ARG A 32 -1.01 4.98 10.10
C ARG A 32 -0.64 3.54 10.45
N ASP A 33 -1.51 2.57 10.29
CA ASP A 33 -1.21 1.16 10.55
C ASP A 33 -0.47 0.46 9.40
N PHE A 34 -0.18 1.18 8.31
CA PHE A 34 0.38 0.63 7.08
C PHE A 34 1.71 1.30 6.71
N VAL A 35 2.59 0.52 6.09
CA VAL A 35 3.65 1.00 5.21
C VAL A 35 3.04 1.25 3.84
N ALA A 36 3.22 2.46 3.32
CA ALA A 36 2.63 2.90 2.06
C ALA A 36 3.70 3.24 1.02
N ALA A 37 3.44 2.90 -0.23
CA ALA A 37 4.19 3.40 -1.38
C ALA A 37 3.23 3.92 -2.43
N CYS A 38 3.38 5.19 -2.81
CA CYS A 38 2.55 5.84 -3.82
C CYS A 38 3.37 6.06 -5.08
N ALA A 39 2.82 5.71 -6.24
CA ALA A 39 3.43 6.01 -7.51
C ALA A 39 3.40 7.54 -7.79
N PRO A 40 4.36 8.05 -8.57
CA PRO A 40 4.35 9.45 -8.97
C PRO A 40 3.11 9.80 -9.81
N PHE A 41 2.80 11.10 -9.91
CA PHE A 41 1.76 11.65 -10.78
C PHE A 41 0.33 11.10 -10.59
N GLY A 42 -0.01 10.64 -9.39
CA GLY A 42 -1.35 10.10 -9.12
C GLY A 42 -1.53 8.68 -9.68
N GLY A 43 -0.47 7.89 -9.70
CA GLY A 43 -0.53 6.46 -10.00
C GLY A 43 -1.03 5.60 -8.82
N PRO A 44 -0.79 4.28 -8.87
CA PRO A 44 -1.27 3.35 -7.85
C PRO A 44 -0.64 3.57 -6.46
N VAL A 45 -1.36 3.08 -5.45
CA VAL A 45 -0.99 3.11 -4.03
C VAL A 45 -0.91 1.68 -3.52
N ALA A 46 0.23 1.34 -2.93
CA ALA A 46 0.46 0.05 -2.29
C ALA A 46 0.45 0.21 -0.77
N LEU A 47 -0.28 -0.65 -0.06
CA LEU A 47 -0.40 -0.64 1.40
C LEU A 47 -0.09 -2.03 1.96
N LEU A 48 0.83 -2.09 2.91
CA LEU A 48 1.14 -3.30 3.66
C LEU A 48 1.07 -2.99 5.14
N ARG A 49 0.32 -3.79 5.92
CA ARG A 49 0.25 -3.59 7.37
C ARG A 49 1.65 -3.57 7.98
N ASP A 50 1.93 -2.58 8.81
CA ASP A 50 3.21 -2.45 9.50
C ASP A 50 3.28 -3.47 10.65
N PRO A 51 4.19 -4.47 10.58
CA PRO A 51 4.31 -5.49 11.62
C PRO A 51 4.79 -4.91 12.96
N LYS A 52 5.33 -3.69 12.99
CA LYS A 52 5.79 -3.02 14.22
C LYS A 52 4.65 -2.32 14.97
N LYS A 53 3.47 -2.18 14.35
CA LYS A 53 2.32 -1.49 14.93
C LYS A 53 1.33 -2.48 15.48
N LEU A 54 0.89 -2.25 16.72
CA LEU A 54 -0.18 -3.01 17.35
C LEU A 54 -1.50 -2.59 16.73
N VAL A 55 -2.06 -3.43 15.87
CA VAL A 55 -3.36 -3.19 15.26
C VAL A 55 -4.42 -3.99 16.02
N LYS A 56 -5.56 -3.36 16.27
CA LYS A 56 -6.71 -4.03 16.89
C LYS A 56 -7.27 -5.05 15.89
N VAL A 57 -6.97 -6.33 16.12
CA VAL A 57 -7.53 -7.42 15.32
C VAL A 57 -9.01 -7.57 15.67
N THR A 58 -9.88 -7.30 14.71
CA THR A 58 -11.32 -7.63 14.77
C THR A 58 -11.57 -8.95 14.05
N SER A 59 -12.72 -9.58 14.28
CA SER A 59 -13.13 -10.82 13.59
C SER A 59 -13.15 -10.73 12.07
N GLU A 60 -13.22 -9.51 11.52
CA GLU A 60 -13.24 -9.22 10.07
C GLU A 60 -11.85 -8.91 9.51
N THR A 61 -10.84 -8.77 10.36
CA THR A 61 -9.47 -8.45 9.93
C THR A 61 -8.74 -9.75 9.57
N PRO A 62 -8.27 -9.93 8.31
CA PRO A 62 -7.42 -11.06 7.96
C PRO A 62 -6.19 -11.12 8.86
N LEU A 63 -5.92 -12.29 9.46
CA LEU A 63 -4.71 -12.51 10.24
C LEU A 63 -3.47 -12.51 9.36
N ALA A 64 -3.58 -13.08 8.15
CA ALA A 64 -2.49 -13.10 7.18
C ALA A 64 -2.26 -11.67 6.67
N ARG A 65 -0.99 -11.25 6.67
CA ARG A 65 -0.62 -9.96 6.12
C ARG A 65 -0.82 -9.98 4.61
N GLN A 66 -1.37 -8.91 4.08
CA GLN A 66 -1.63 -8.76 2.66
C GLN A 66 -1.09 -7.41 2.20
N LEU A 67 -0.43 -7.41 1.04
CA LEU A 67 -0.06 -6.19 0.35
C LEU A 67 -1.22 -5.83 -0.59
N ALA A 68 -1.97 -4.80 -0.23
CA ALA A 68 -3.11 -4.33 -0.99
C ALA A 68 -2.69 -3.24 -1.98
N LEU A 69 -3.18 -3.35 -3.22
CA LEU A 69 -2.90 -2.41 -4.30
C LEU A 69 -4.17 -1.66 -4.68
N PHE A 70 -4.08 -0.34 -4.78
CA PHE A 70 -5.19 0.55 -5.09
C PHE A 70 -4.81 1.49 -6.23
N ASN A 71 -5.81 1.98 -6.97
CA ASN A 71 -5.60 3.16 -7.82
C ASN A 71 -5.65 4.45 -6.98
N ALA A 72 -5.39 5.59 -7.61
CA ALA A 72 -5.41 6.89 -6.93
C ALA A 72 -6.79 7.31 -6.39
N CYS A 73 -7.87 6.68 -6.86
CA CYS A 73 -9.23 6.90 -6.37
C CYS A 73 -9.59 5.96 -5.20
N GLY A 74 -8.65 5.14 -4.73
CA GLY A 74 -8.83 4.21 -3.63
C GLY A 74 -9.59 2.93 -3.98
N GLN A 75 -9.79 2.65 -5.27
CA GLN A 75 -10.37 1.38 -5.72
C GLN A 75 -9.28 0.31 -5.75
N LYS A 76 -9.60 -0.88 -5.26
CA LYS A 76 -8.68 -2.00 -5.21
C LYS A 76 -8.37 -2.52 -6.61
N LEU A 77 -7.08 -2.65 -6.91
CA LEU A 77 -6.55 -3.23 -8.14
C LEU A 77 -6.19 -4.70 -7.93
N GLY A 78 -5.68 -5.06 -6.76
CA GLY A 78 -5.20 -6.41 -6.48
C GLY A 78 -4.65 -6.59 -5.08
N VAL A 79 -4.17 -7.80 -4.81
CA VAL A 79 -3.55 -8.20 -3.54
C VAL A 79 -2.39 -9.13 -3.84
N VAL A 80 -1.29 -8.95 -3.13
CA VAL A 80 -0.23 -9.95 -3.04
C VAL A 80 -0.36 -10.70 -1.72
N ASP A 81 -0.39 -12.03 -1.79
CA ASP A 81 -0.25 -12.88 -0.62
C ASP A 81 1.14 -12.69 0.00
N TRP A 82 1.19 -12.23 1.25
CA TRP A 82 2.44 -11.95 1.93
C TRP A 82 2.99 -13.15 2.70
N THR A 83 2.21 -14.23 2.85
CA THR A 83 2.58 -15.44 3.59
C THR A 83 3.95 -16.00 3.19
N PRO A 84 4.31 -16.11 1.88
CA PRO A 84 5.62 -16.64 1.49
C PRO A 84 6.82 -15.84 1.99
N PHE A 85 6.65 -14.54 2.21
CA PHE A 85 7.69 -13.65 2.74
C PHE A 85 7.80 -13.78 4.26
N GLU A 86 6.67 -13.99 4.95
CA GLU A 86 6.64 -14.22 6.39
C GLU A 86 7.22 -15.58 6.76
N ASP A 87 6.89 -16.63 6.01
CA ASP A 87 7.42 -17.99 6.18
C ASP A 87 8.95 -18.02 6.04
N LYS A 88 9.48 -17.26 5.06
CA LYS A 88 10.92 -17.09 4.85
C LYS A 88 11.58 -16.10 5.81
N ARG A 89 10.79 -15.46 6.69
CA ARG A 89 11.22 -14.40 7.61
C ARG A 89 11.92 -13.23 6.89
N GLU A 90 11.50 -12.91 5.67
CA GLU A 90 12.02 -11.76 4.94
C GLU A 90 11.48 -10.47 5.57
N THR A 91 12.41 -9.62 6.02
CA THR A 91 12.05 -8.31 6.59
C THR A 91 12.03 -7.27 5.48
N LEU A 92 10.87 -6.70 5.19
CA LEU A 92 10.73 -5.59 4.24
C LEU A 92 11.49 -4.36 4.77
N VAL A 93 12.38 -3.82 3.94
CA VAL A 93 13.13 -2.58 4.20
C VAL A 93 12.44 -1.39 3.54
N GLY A 94 11.92 -1.56 2.32
CA GLY A 94 11.26 -0.48 1.59
C GLY A 94 10.43 -0.98 0.42
N MET A 95 9.50 -0.12 0.00
CA MET A 95 8.63 -0.30 -1.17
C MET A 95 8.69 0.97 -2.00
N THR A 96 8.76 0.83 -3.32
CA THR A 96 8.65 1.97 -4.24
C THR A 96 8.06 1.55 -5.57
N TRP A 97 7.41 2.48 -6.26
CA TRP A 97 6.99 2.27 -7.64
C TRP A 97 8.09 2.72 -8.59
N THR A 98 8.32 1.96 -9.66
CA THR A 98 9.13 2.37 -10.79
C THR A 98 8.33 3.30 -11.72
N ASP A 99 9.02 3.95 -12.67
CA ASP A 99 8.40 4.72 -13.76
C ASP A 99 7.55 3.83 -14.70
N GLU A 100 7.89 2.55 -14.81
CA GLU A 100 7.09 1.53 -15.51
C GLU A 100 5.92 0.97 -14.68
N LEU A 101 5.59 1.59 -13.55
CA LEU A 101 4.49 1.18 -12.64
C LEU A 101 4.64 -0.26 -12.11
N ARG A 102 5.88 -0.67 -11.82
CA ARG A 102 6.18 -1.90 -11.08
C ARG A 102 6.43 -1.58 -9.63
N LEU A 103 5.79 -2.31 -8.72
CA LEU A 103 6.04 -2.14 -7.29
C LEU A 103 7.25 -2.97 -6.90
N LEU A 104 8.37 -2.30 -6.63
CA LEU A 104 9.58 -2.90 -6.13
C LEU A 104 9.57 -2.97 -4.60
N CYS A 105 9.70 -4.18 -4.07
CA CYS A 105 9.90 -4.49 -2.66
C CYS A 105 11.37 -4.88 -2.43
N VAL A 106 12.02 -4.24 -1.44
CA VAL A 106 13.40 -4.51 -1.05
C VAL A 106 13.42 -5.11 0.35
N PHE A 107 14.10 -6.24 0.51
CA PHE A 107 14.19 -6.97 1.77
C PHE A 107 15.58 -6.87 2.41
N ALA A 108 15.64 -7.07 3.73
CA ALA A 108 16.88 -6.98 4.50
C ALA A 108 17.93 -8.02 4.11
N SER A 109 17.50 -9.13 3.47
CA SER A 109 18.37 -10.14 2.87
C SER A 109 19.11 -9.63 1.62
N GLY A 110 18.77 -8.44 1.11
CA GLY A 110 19.21 -7.95 -0.20
C GLY A 110 18.36 -8.49 -1.36
N SER A 111 17.42 -9.40 -1.10
CA SER A 111 16.42 -9.85 -2.07
C SER A 111 15.51 -8.68 -2.48
N CYS A 112 15.20 -8.61 -3.76
CA CYS A 112 14.31 -7.63 -4.37
C CYS A 112 13.27 -8.35 -5.21
N VAL A 113 12.01 -7.94 -5.09
CA VAL A 113 10.89 -8.52 -5.83
C VAL A 113 10.04 -7.40 -6.40
N ALA A 114 9.77 -7.46 -7.70
CA ALA A 114 8.90 -6.53 -8.41
C ALA A 114 7.54 -7.19 -8.70
N PHE A 115 6.47 -6.46 -8.42
CA PHE A 115 5.10 -6.87 -8.70
C PHE A 115 4.44 -5.97 -9.75
N SER A 116 3.53 -6.56 -10.52
CA SER A 116 2.61 -5.82 -11.39
C SER A 116 1.62 -4.97 -10.57
N MET A 117 0.88 -4.08 -11.24
CA MET A 117 -0.17 -3.29 -10.59
C MET A 117 -1.33 -4.13 -10.03
N THR A 118 -1.49 -5.37 -10.50
CA THR A 118 -2.49 -6.34 -10.04
C THR A 118 -1.94 -7.30 -8.99
N GLY A 119 -0.63 -7.30 -8.75
CA GLY A 119 0.02 -8.08 -7.69
C GLY A 119 0.73 -9.35 -8.16
N ASP A 120 0.90 -9.53 -9.46
CA ASP A 120 1.64 -10.67 -10.02
C ASP A 120 3.14 -10.44 -9.82
N GLU A 121 3.88 -11.45 -9.32
CA GLU A 121 5.34 -11.38 -9.23
C GLU A 121 5.94 -11.43 -10.64
N GLU A 122 6.76 -10.45 -11.01
CA GLU A 122 7.32 -10.33 -12.35
C GLU A 122 8.82 -10.53 -12.40
N THR A 123 9.54 -10.02 -11.41
CA THR A 123 11.00 -10.12 -11.39
C THR A 123 11.50 -10.25 -9.96
N ARG A 124 12.48 -11.13 -9.77
CA ARG A 124 13.17 -11.32 -8.50
C ARG A 124 14.68 -11.32 -8.74
N PHE A 125 15.40 -10.54 -7.94
CA PHE A 125 16.85 -10.44 -8.02
C PHE A 125 17.44 -10.16 -6.63
N ALA A 126 18.76 -10.32 -6.47
CA ALA A 126 19.47 -9.96 -5.25
C ALA A 126 20.40 -8.76 -5.53
N LEU A 127 20.42 -7.79 -4.61
CA LEU A 127 21.35 -6.66 -4.67
C LEU A 127 22.79 -7.10 -4.39
N LEU A 128 22.95 -8.13 -3.58
CA LEU A 128 24.24 -8.68 -3.19
C LEU A 128 24.50 -9.99 -3.95
N PRO A 129 25.73 -10.21 -4.44
CA PRO A 129 26.11 -11.49 -5.00
C PRO A 129 26.07 -12.59 -3.93
N PRO A 130 25.86 -13.86 -4.32
CA PRO A 130 25.85 -14.96 -3.37
C PRO A 130 27.21 -15.06 -2.65
N GLY A 131 27.22 -14.93 -1.32
CA GLY A 131 28.38 -15.13 -0.45
C GLY A 131 29.07 -13.88 0.12
N SER A 132 28.45 -12.70 0.02
CA SER A 132 28.91 -11.45 0.66
C SER A 132 28.57 -11.37 2.15
#